data_AF-A0A5J4PIQ4-F1
#
_entry.id   AF-A0A5J4PIQ4-F1
#
_cell.length_a   1.000
_cell.length_b   1.000
_cell.length_c   1.000
_cell.angle_alpha   90.00
_cell.angle_beta   90.00
_cell.angle_gamma   90.00
#
_symmetry.space_group_name_H-M   'P 1'
#
loop_
_entity.id
_entity.type
_entity.pdbx_description
1 polymer ?
#
loop_
_entity_poly.entity_id
_entity_poly.type
_entity_poly.pdbx_seq_one_letter_code
_entity_poly.pdbx_strand_id
1 'polypeptide(L)'
;MEFRDNYQGFDFVNDIDNFINKEQVNVYVYTYSDSPPRYELLYNYTIDKKEKQFNILIINEGTNVHIMYISDVEALTGFRYCNICHRQAFRIKDPNLQVSMRNHMKKCQIYGGKIVKKVNLERFAKL
;
A
#
# COMPACT_ATOMS: atom_id res chain seq x y z
N MET A 1 34.30 6.55 -2.95
CA MET A 1 34.27 6.33 -1.49
C MET A 1 33.52 7.45 -0.77
N GLU A 2 33.72 8.70 -1.19
CA GLU A 2 33.14 9.93 -0.58
C GLU A 2 31.63 9.93 -0.32
N PHE A 3 30.78 9.32 -1.15
CA PHE A 3 29.34 9.31 -0.89
C PHE A 3 29.00 8.58 0.42
N ARG A 4 29.61 7.41 0.65
CA ARG A 4 29.29 6.57 1.81
C ARG A 4 29.79 7.19 3.11
N ASP A 5 30.93 7.88 3.06
CA ASP A 5 31.54 8.52 4.22
C ASP A 5 30.83 9.84 4.60
N ASN A 6 30.10 10.46 3.67
CA ASN A 6 29.35 11.69 3.89
C ASN A 6 27.82 11.50 4.01
N TYR A 7 27.32 10.29 3.74
CA TYR A 7 25.88 10.01 3.76
C TYR A 7 25.34 10.07 5.19
N GLN A 8 24.58 11.12 5.51
CA GLN A 8 23.99 11.36 6.82
C GLN A 8 22.76 10.48 7.11
N GLY A 9 22.38 9.60 6.18
CA GLY A 9 21.14 8.85 6.24
C GLY A 9 20.05 9.45 5.36
N PHE A 10 18.88 8.80 5.37
CA PHE A 10 17.67 9.27 4.72
C PHE A 10 16.69 9.75 5.79
N ASP A 11 16.35 11.02 5.77
CA ASP A 11 15.32 11.56 6.65
C ASP A 11 13.95 11.35 6.00
N PHE A 12 13.23 10.32 6.44
CA PHE A 12 11.92 9.99 5.87
C PHE A 12 10.91 11.15 5.89
N VAL A 13 10.99 12.06 6.86
CA VAL A 13 10.02 13.15 6.97
C VAL A 13 10.33 14.25 5.94
N ASN A 14 11.60 14.57 5.76
CA ASN A 14 12.03 15.69 4.94
C ASN A 14 12.38 15.29 3.49
N ASP A 15 12.84 14.06 3.28
CA ASP A 15 13.40 13.62 1.99
C ASP A 15 12.41 12.86 1.12
N ILE A 16 11.34 12.27 1.69
CA ILE A 16 10.45 11.37 0.95
C ILE A 16 9.73 12.07 -0.21
N ASP A 17 9.25 13.29 0.01
CA ASP A 17 8.54 14.06 -1.02
C ASP A 17 9.48 14.41 -2.18
N ASN A 18 10.73 14.78 -1.88
CA ASN A 18 11.73 15.04 -2.90
C ASN A 18 12.10 13.76 -3.66
N PHE A 19 12.24 12.65 -2.95
CA PHE A 19 12.55 11.34 -3.55
C PHE A 19 11.45 10.89 -4.51
N ILE A 20 10.18 10.85 -4.07
CA ILE A 20 9.07 10.41 -4.92
C ILE A 20 8.93 11.30 -6.15
N ASN A 21 9.09 12.62 -5.99
CA ASN A 21 8.98 13.57 -7.10
C ASN A 21 10.15 13.44 -8.08
N LYS A 22 11.37 13.25 -7.60
CA LYS A 22 12.55 13.09 -8.46
C LYS A 22 12.53 11.76 -9.22
N GLU A 23 12.26 10.68 -8.50
CA GLU A 23 12.31 9.31 -9.04
C GLU A 23 11.01 8.89 -9.73
N GLN A 24 9.95 9.71 -9.63
CA GLN A 24 8.64 9.53 -10.24
C GLN A 24 8.01 8.17 -9.88
N VAL A 25 7.97 7.87 -8.58
CA VAL A 25 7.60 6.56 -8.02
C VAL A 25 6.70 6.71 -6.80
N ASN A 26 5.72 5.82 -6.67
CA ASN A 26 4.92 5.67 -5.46
C ASN A 26 5.67 4.81 -4.44
N VAL A 27 5.73 5.24 -3.19
CA VAL A 27 6.36 4.46 -2.10
C VAL A 27 5.28 3.87 -1.20
N TYR A 28 5.33 2.56 -1.00
CA TYR A 28 4.44 1.85 -0.07
C TYR A 28 5.27 1.28 1.06
N VAL A 29 4.92 1.65 2.29
CA VAL A 29 5.64 1.27 3.50
C VAL A 29 4.80 0.24 4.25
N TYR A 30 5.34 -0.95 4.42
CA TYR A 30 4.75 -2.08 5.13
C TYR A 30 5.42 -2.25 6.48
N THR A 31 4.69 -2.85 7.41
CA THR A 31 5.19 -3.27 8.72
C THR A 31 4.77 -4.71 9.00
N TYR A 32 5.33 -5.29 10.04
CA TYR A 32 4.95 -6.59 10.58
C TYR A 32 4.23 -6.41 11.91
N SER A 33 3.07 -7.05 12.05
CA SER A 33 2.27 -7.10 13.27
C SER A 33 2.32 -8.53 13.82
N ASP A 34 2.70 -8.70 15.08
CA ASP A 34 2.78 -10.01 15.74
C ASP A 34 1.43 -10.59 16.19
N SER A 35 0.35 -9.81 16.20
CA SER A 35 -0.92 -10.24 16.80
C SER A 35 -2.17 -9.81 16.01
N PRO A 36 -2.72 -10.70 15.17
CA PRO A 36 -2.08 -11.91 14.63
C PRO A 36 -0.87 -11.60 13.72
N PRO A 37 0.08 -12.56 13.56
CA PRO A 37 1.22 -12.45 12.65
C PRO A 37 0.79 -12.14 11.22
N ARG A 38 1.11 -10.93 10.75
CA ARG A 38 0.84 -10.51 9.36
C ARG A 38 1.69 -9.31 8.98
N TYR A 39 1.93 -9.19 7.67
CA TYR A 39 2.43 -7.97 7.07
C TYR A 39 1.27 -7.08 6.66
N GLU A 40 1.34 -5.80 6.98
CA GLU A 40 0.29 -4.82 6.66
C GLU A 40 0.88 -3.51 6.16
N LEU A 41 0.13 -2.80 5.31
CA LEU A 41 0.52 -1.49 4.81
C LEU A 41 0.36 -0.47 5.95
N LEU A 42 1.45 0.25 6.25
CA LEU A 42 1.50 1.28 7.28
C LEU A 42 1.25 2.68 6.68
N TYR A 43 2.03 3.05 5.67
CA TYR A 43 1.93 4.35 4.97
C TYR A 43 2.08 4.18 3.46
N ASN A 44 1.55 5.14 2.71
CA ASN A 44 1.82 5.24 1.27
C ASN A 44 2.02 6.70 0.87
N TYR A 45 2.98 6.93 0.00
CA TYR A 45 3.28 8.21 -0.62
C TYR A 45 3.07 8.03 -2.12
N THR A 46 2.10 8.73 -2.68
CA THR A 46 1.68 8.51 -4.07
C THR A 46 1.71 9.81 -4.86
N ILE A 47 2.11 9.71 -6.11
CA ILE A 47 2.01 10.78 -7.10
C ILE A 47 0.94 10.35 -8.10
N ASP A 48 -0.05 11.21 -8.30
CA ASP A 48 -1.17 10.95 -9.21
C ASP A 48 -0.67 10.48 -10.58
N LYS A 49 -1.29 9.39 -11.08
CA LYS A 49 -1.08 8.80 -12.43
C LYS A 49 0.24 8.06 -12.65
N LYS A 50 1.00 7.71 -11.61
CA LYS A 50 2.20 6.87 -11.75
C LYS A 50 1.94 5.41 -11.38
N GLU A 51 2.43 4.50 -12.21
CA GLU A 51 2.30 3.05 -11.99
C GLU A 51 3.52 2.45 -11.27
N LYS A 52 4.69 3.09 -11.33
CA LYS A 52 5.92 2.59 -10.70
C LYS A 52 5.78 2.62 -9.18
N GLN A 53 6.06 1.49 -8.54
CA GLN A 53 5.97 1.33 -7.09
C GLN A 53 7.33 0.94 -6.50
N PHE A 54 7.63 1.45 -5.31
CA PHE A 54 8.76 1.07 -4.50
C PHE A 54 8.26 0.65 -3.12
N ASN A 55 8.33 -0.65 -2.86
CA ASN A 55 7.72 -1.26 -1.68
C ASN A 55 8.81 -1.50 -0.64
N ILE A 56 8.60 -0.99 0.56
CA ILE A 56 9.56 -1.04 1.66
C ILE A 56 8.90 -1.74 2.86
N LEU A 57 9.61 -2.63 3.51
CA LEU A 57 9.23 -3.19 4.81
C LEU A 57 10.06 -2.51 5.90
N ILE A 58 9.38 -2.05 6.95
CA ILE A 58 10.00 -1.53 8.17
C ILE A 58 9.67 -2.50 9.31
N ILE A 59 10.70 -2.98 9.99
CA ILE A 59 10.58 -3.79 11.21
C ILE A 59 11.26 -3.02 12.34
N ASN A 60 10.48 -2.70 13.37
CA ASN A 60 10.99 -2.02 14.56
C ASN A 60 11.31 -3.05 15.65
N GLU A 61 12.58 -3.19 16.00
CA GLU A 61 13.07 -4.04 17.08
C GLU A 61 13.62 -3.17 18.22
N GLY A 62 12.72 -2.45 18.88
CA GLY A 62 13.08 -1.50 19.93
C GLY A 62 13.78 -0.25 19.38
N THR A 63 15.09 -0.12 19.64
CA THR A 63 15.92 0.99 19.16
C THR A 63 16.44 0.78 17.74
N ASN A 64 16.33 -0.44 17.21
CA ASN A 64 16.78 -0.78 15.87
C ASN A 64 15.61 -0.77 14.90
N VAL A 65 15.83 -0.19 13.73
CA VAL A 65 14.86 -0.18 12.63
C VAL A 65 15.50 -0.86 11.43
N HIS A 66 14.91 -1.97 11.00
CA HIS A 66 15.31 -2.68 9.80
C HIS A 66 14.44 -2.22 8.64
N ILE A 67 15.10 -1.80 7.55
CA ILE A 67 14.43 -1.36 6.33
C ILE A 67 14.84 -2.32 5.21
N MET A 68 13.85 -2.90 4.54
CA MET A 68 14.05 -3.88 3.47
C MET A 68 13.26 -3.50 2.23
N TYR A 69 13.79 -3.78 1.05
CA TYR A 69 13.02 -3.71 -0.19
C TYR A 69 12.17 -4.97 -0.36
N ILE A 70 10.91 -4.79 -0.75
CA ILE A 70 9.97 -5.89 -1.03
C ILE A 70 9.86 -6.06 -2.54
N SER A 71 10.40 -7.16 -3.07
CA SER A 71 10.27 -7.51 -4.48
C SER A 71 8.91 -8.09 -4.84
N ASP A 72 8.29 -8.84 -3.92
CA ASP A 72 7.00 -9.49 -4.11
C ASP A 72 6.08 -9.23 -2.91
N VAL A 73 5.26 -8.20 -3.04
CA VAL A 73 4.27 -7.79 -2.02
C VAL A 73 3.17 -8.83 -1.85
N GLU A 74 2.81 -9.52 -2.94
CA GLU A 74 1.75 -10.52 -2.93
C GLU A 74 2.19 -11.74 -2.11
N ALA A 75 3.40 -12.23 -2.33
CA ALA A 75 3.98 -13.32 -1.54
C ALA A 75 4.14 -12.95 -0.07
N LEU A 76 4.56 -11.72 0.22
CA LEU A 76 4.76 -11.24 1.60
C LEU A 76 3.43 -11.14 2.37
N THR A 77 2.44 -10.47 1.78
CA THR A 77 1.17 -10.18 2.47
C THR A 77 0.16 -11.32 2.37
N GLY A 78 0.29 -12.19 1.37
CA GLY A 78 -0.72 -13.18 1.01
C GLY A 78 -1.96 -12.58 0.34
N PHE A 79 -1.90 -11.30 -0.04
CA PHE A 79 -2.99 -10.56 -0.66
C PHE A 79 -2.58 -9.97 -2.01
N ARG A 80 -3.51 -10.05 -2.97
CA ARG A 80 -3.46 -9.32 -4.23
C ARG A 80 -4.37 -8.10 -4.14
N TYR A 81 -3.86 -6.93 -4.51
CA TYR A 81 -4.63 -5.68 -4.51
C TYR A 81 -5.18 -5.39 -5.91
N CYS A 82 -6.36 -4.77 -5.98
CA CYS A 82 -6.90 -4.28 -7.24
C CYS A 82 -6.03 -3.16 -7.80
N ASN A 83 -5.60 -3.29 -9.05
CA ASN A 83 -4.77 -2.31 -9.76
C ASN A 83 -5.53 -1.06 -10.23
N ILE A 84 -6.86 -1.01 -10.09
CA ILE A 84 -7.68 0.16 -10.46
C ILE A 84 -7.93 1.05 -9.24
N CYS A 85 -8.41 0.47 -8.14
CA CYS A 85 -8.73 1.25 -6.94
C CYS A 85 -7.63 1.26 -5.88
N HIS A 86 -6.65 0.35 -5.98
CA HIS A 86 -5.59 0.14 -4.98
C HIS A 86 -6.09 -0.03 -3.52
N ARG A 87 -7.37 -0.41 -3.34
CA ARG A 87 -8.04 -0.52 -2.04
C ARG A 87 -8.57 -1.93 -1.76
N GLN A 88 -9.19 -2.57 -2.77
CA GLN A 88 -9.72 -3.90 -2.60
C GLN A 88 -8.58 -4.92 -2.58
N ALA A 89 -8.46 -5.67 -1.49
CA ALA A 89 -7.56 -6.80 -1.35
C ALA A 89 -8.30 -8.13 -1.57
N PHE A 90 -7.60 -9.12 -2.11
CA PHE A 90 -8.07 -10.49 -2.31
C PHE A 90 -7.03 -11.47 -1.76
N ARG A 91 -7.47 -12.48 -1.02
CA ARG A 91 -6.57 -13.54 -0.52
C ARG A 91 -6.09 -14.39 -1.69
N ILE A 92 -4.79 -14.56 -1.85
CA ILE A 92 -4.21 -15.32 -2.97
C ILE A 92 -4.61 -16.80 -2.91
N LYS A 93 -4.79 -17.33 -1.69
CA LYS A 93 -5.21 -18.71 -1.44
C LYS A 93 -6.73 -18.93 -1.59
N ASP A 94 -7.51 -17.91 -1.95
CA ASP A 94 -8.95 -18.07 -2.17
C ASP A 94 -9.21 -18.88 -3.46
N PRO A 95 -9.90 -20.04 -3.40
CA PRO A 95 -10.21 -20.83 -4.59
C PRO A 95 -11.06 -20.06 -5.62
N ASN A 96 -11.81 -19.06 -5.16
CA ASN A 96 -12.64 -18.20 -5.99
C ASN A 96 -11.96 -16.89 -6.40
N LEU A 97 -10.65 -16.72 -6.13
CA LEU A 97 -9.89 -15.49 -6.38
C LEU A 97 -10.19 -14.90 -7.76
N GLN A 98 -10.10 -15.72 -8.81
CA GLN A 98 -10.29 -15.27 -10.20
C GLN A 98 -11.70 -14.72 -10.45
N VAL A 99 -12.72 -15.37 -9.90
CA VAL A 99 -14.11 -14.94 -10.04
C VAL A 99 -14.35 -13.65 -9.25
N SER A 100 -13.88 -13.59 -8.01
CA SER A 100 -13.99 -12.44 -7.13
C SER A 100 -13.31 -11.20 -7.73
N MET A 101 -12.08 -11.36 -8.23
CA MET A 101 -11.34 -10.29 -8.90
C MET A 101 -12.05 -9.81 -10.15
N ARG A 102 -12.49 -10.72 -11.04
CA ARG A 102 -13.20 -10.36 -12.27
C ARG A 102 -14.47 -9.56 -11.97
N ASN A 103 -15.26 -10.03 -11.00
CA ASN A 103 -16.50 -9.37 -10.61
C ASN A 103 -16.26 -7.98 -10.01
N HIS A 104 -15.20 -7.85 -9.20
CA HIS A 104 -14.78 -6.56 -8.69
C HIS A 104 -14.31 -5.63 -9.81
N MET A 105 -13.36 -6.05 -10.65
CA MET A 105 -12.75 -5.22 -11.70
C MET A 105 -13.78 -4.67 -12.67
N LYS A 106 -14.78 -5.47 -13.07
CA LYS A 106 -15.91 -4.99 -13.89
C LYS A 106 -16.61 -3.77 -13.27
N LYS A 107 -16.94 -3.85 -11.98
CA LYS A 107 -17.58 -2.73 -11.26
C LYS A 107 -16.60 -1.58 -11.04
N CYS A 108 -15.37 -1.91 -10.67
CA CYS A 108 -14.32 -0.95 -10.37
C CYS A 108 -14.01 -0.05 -11.57
N GLN A 109 -13.94 -0.63 -12.77
CA GLN A 109 -13.70 0.09 -14.02
C GLN A 109 -14.86 1.05 -14.36
N ILE A 110 -16.12 0.61 -14.18
CA ILE A 110 -17.30 1.46 -14.41
C ILE A 110 -17.29 2.70 -13.51
N TYR A 111 -16.87 2.54 -12.25
CA TYR A 111 -16.87 3.63 -11.27
C TYR A 111 -15.51 4.34 -11.14
N GLY A 112 -14.54 4.06 -12.03
CA GLY A 112 -13.22 4.67 -12.01
C GLY A 112 -12.49 4.49 -10.68
N GLY A 113 -12.56 3.30 -10.08
CA GLY A 113 -11.94 3.00 -8.80
C GLY A 113 -12.66 3.53 -7.56
N LYS A 114 -13.75 4.30 -7.73
CA LYS A 114 -14.49 4.90 -6.61
C LYS A 114 -15.46 3.90 -5.98
N ILE A 115 -15.51 3.90 -4.65
CA ILE A 115 -16.51 3.14 -3.90
C ILE A 115 -17.84 3.89 -3.99
N VAL A 116 -18.76 3.39 -4.81
CA VAL A 116 -20.13 3.92 -4.89
C VAL A 116 -21.01 3.05 -3.99
N LYS A 117 -20.96 3.29 -2.68
CA LYS A 117 -21.92 2.71 -1.75
C LYS A 117 -23.12 3.67 -1.66
N LYS A 118 -24.26 3.27 -2.22
CA LYS A 118 -25.53 3.96 -1.94
C LYS A 118 -25.94 3.60 -0.53
N VAL A 119 -25.79 4.52 0.42
CA VAL A 119 -26.31 4.38 1.78
C VAL A 119 -27.60 5.21 1.84
N ASN A 120 -28.73 4.57 2.13
CA ASN A 120 -29.92 5.30 2.56
C ASN A 120 -29.70 5.67 4.02
N LEU A 121 -29.40 6.94 4.27
CA LEU A 121 -29.45 7.49 5.61
C LEU A 121 -30.92 7.66 5.97
N GLU A 122 -31.52 6.66 6.62
CA GLU A 122 -32.81 6.87 7.27
C GLU A 122 -32.65 8.03 8.24
N ARG A 123 -33.54 9.02 8.12
CA ARG A 123 -33.54 10.24 8.94
C ARG A 123 -33.41 9.83 10.40
N PHE A 124 -32.28 10.13 11.03
CA PHE A 124 -32.21 10.18 12.48
C PHE A 124 -33.29 11.16 12.92
N ALA A 125 -34.30 10.65 13.63
CA ALA A 125 -35.30 11.51 14.24
C ALA A 125 -34.55 12.54 15.08
N LYS A 126 -34.82 13.83 14.83
CA LYS A 126 -34.34 14.90 15.70
C LYS A 126 -34.93 14.61 17.08
N LEU A 127 -34.07 14.26 18.04
CA LEU A 127 -34.40 14.37 19.45
C LEU A 127 -34.61 15.85 19.80
#